data_AF-A0A8T5NAV3-F1
#
_entry.id   AF-A0A8T5NAV3-F1
#
_cell.length_a   1.000
_cell.length_b   1.000
_cell.length_c   1.000
_cell.angle_alpha   90.00
_cell.angle_beta   90.00
_cell.angle_gamma   90.00
#
_symmetry.space_group_name_H-M   'P 1'
#
loop_
_entity.id
_entity.type
_entity.pdbx_description
1 polymer ?
#
loop_
_entity_poly.entity_id
_entity_poly.type
_entity_poly.pdbx_seq_one_letter_code
_entity_poly.pdbx_strand_id
1 'polypeptide(L)'
;MPSELADKVIHLLMPSVGNAVAKSIVTEACKNINVDIETLDNSKIAAFSEQLEKGLVPRVGPGIAKKTRDKVMEFGGKKTLTAKPPEPETKFDEGIDKEINTFLEKNILPTEKDVLDYAKYLTMKYGGDARTVEKNLIEQVKLHVKDSISRKKIKEEIRIFLDNFPQANKNDIDDFIKYTHLLKLSFVEDELKAQIENERLVRKFGGVKEERQEIDKFIDFVKVSNDKGKIGEAMKKQGLTYLIQDESGNTDKSLSDFIELITPSEKDMKEALQSMGLDHLVKK
;
A
#
# COMPACT_ATOMS: atom_id res chain seq x y z
N MET A 1 1.40 -32.45 -21.77
CA MET A 1 1.44 -31.06 -21.25
C MET A 1 0.04 -30.48 -21.37
N PRO A 2 -0.45 -29.69 -20.41
CA PRO A 2 -1.77 -29.06 -20.51
C PRO A 2 -1.89 -28.21 -21.78
N SER A 3 -3.11 -28.09 -22.30
CA SER A 3 -3.42 -27.14 -23.38
C SER A 3 -3.16 -25.71 -22.92
N GLU A 4 -2.93 -24.79 -23.86
CA GLU A 4 -2.72 -23.37 -23.56
C GLU A 4 -3.88 -22.76 -22.75
N LEU A 5 -5.11 -23.20 -23.05
CA LEU A 5 -6.30 -22.78 -22.30
C LEU A 5 -6.28 -23.34 -20.87
N ALA A 6 -5.97 -24.63 -20.69
CA ALA A 6 -5.87 -25.22 -19.36
C ALA A 6 -4.76 -24.56 -18.51
N ASP A 7 -3.60 -24.28 -19.10
CA ASP A 7 -2.50 -23.59 -18.41
C ASP A 7 -2.87 -22.17 -17.97
N LYS A 8 -3.56 -21.40 -18.82
CA LYS A 8 -4.08 -20.07 -18.46
C LYS A 8 -5.03 -20.13 -17.25
N VAL A 9 -5.90 -21.13 -17.21
CA VAL A 9 -6.85 -21.33 -16.11
C VAL A 9 -6.13 -21.78 -14.84
N ILE A 10 -5.11 -22.64 -14.94
CA ILE A 10 -4.27 -23.03 -13.81
C ILE A 10 -3.59 -21.80 -13.21
N HIS A 11 -2.97 -20.94 -14.04
CA HIS A 11 -2.32 -19.72 -13.59
C HIS A 11 -3.28 -18.72 -12.95
N LEU A 12 -4.51 -18.61 -13.46
CA LEU A 12 -5.56 -17.78 -12.86
C LEU A 12 -5.92 -18.24 -11.44
N LEU A 13 -5.94 -19.56 -11.21
CA LEU A 13 -6.34 -20.17 -9.93
C LEU A 13 -5.21 -20.25 -8.91
N MET A 14 -3.95 -20.29 -9.37
CA MET A 14 -2.77 -20.44 -8.51
C MET A 14 -2.74 -19.51 -7.29
N PRO A 15 -3.05 -18.20 -7.40
CA PRO A 15 -3.03 -17.30 -6.24
C PRO A 15 -4.08 -17.62 -5.17
N SER A 16 -5.21 -18.22 -5.56
CA SER A 16 -6.35 -18.46 -4.66
C SER A 16 -6.32 -19.83 -3.99
N VAL A 17 -5.80 -20.85 -4.67
CA VAL A 17 -5.85 -22.24 -4.17
C VAL A 17 -4.49 -22.95 -4.15
N GLY A 18 -3.44 -22.35 -4.73
CA GLY A 18 -2.13 -22.98 -4.88
C GLY A 18 -2.03 -23.92 -6.09
N ASN A 19 -0.82 -24.13 -6.60
CA ASN A 19 -0.55 -24.82 -7.87
C ASN A 19 -1.08 -26.26 -7.94
N ALA A 20 -0.79 -27.09 -6.93
CA ALA A 20 -1.21 -28.49 -6.90
C ALA A 20 -2.75 -28.62 -6.92
N VAL A 21 -3.42 -27.72 -6.19
CA VAL A 21 -4.88 -27.69 -6.05
C VAL A 21 -5.52 -27.17 -7.33
N ALA A 22 -4.97 -26.10 -7.93
CA ALA A 22 -5.42 -25.56 -9.21
C ALA A 22 -5.37 -26.62 -10.33
N LYS A 23 -4.25 -27.36 -10.44
CA LYS A 23 -4.10 -28.46 -11.40
C LYS A 23 -5.14 -29.55 -11.17
N SER A 24 -5.38 -29.94 -9.93
CA SER A 24 -6.40 -30.93 -9.58
C SER A 24 -7.81 -30.48 -10.01
N ILE A 25 -8.20 -29.23 -9.72
CA ILE A 25 -9.51 -28.69 -10.06
C ILE A 25 -9.70 -28.65 -11.58
N VAL A 26 -8.71 -28.14 -12.31
CA VAL A 26 -8.77 -28.05 -13.78
C VAL A 26 -8.83 -29.44 -14.42
N THR A 27 -8.04 -30.39 -13.92
CA THR A 27 -8.07 -31.78 -14.39
C THR A 27 -9.44 -32.42 -14.15
N GLU A 28 -10.03 -32.20 -12.99
CA GLU A 28 -11.34 -32.75 -12.63
C GLU A 28 -12.48 -32.11 -13.45
N ALA A 29 -12.42 -30.80 -13.68
CA ALA A 29 -13.36 -30.09 -14.56
C ALA A 29 -13.28 -30.59 -16.01
N CYS A 30 -12.07 -30.86 -16.54
CA CYS A 30 -11.87 -31.48 -17.86
C CYS A 30 -12.45 -32.90 -17.93
N LYS A 31 -12.22 -33.73 -16.90
CA LYS A 31 -12.79 -35.08 -16.82
C LYS A 31 -14.32 -35.06 -16.84
N ASN A 32 -14.94 -34.12 -16.13
CA ASN A 32 -16.39 -34.00 -16.05
C ASN A 32 -17.07 -33.59 -17.37
N ILE A 33 -16.30 -33.14 -18.36
CA ILE A 33 -16.79 -32.85 -19.72
C ILE A 33 -16.25 -33.83 -20.78
N ASN A 34 -15.64 -34.95 -20.35
CA ASN A 34 -15.01 -35.94 -21.21
C ASN A 34 -13.93 -35.34 -22.15
N VAL A 35 -13.04 -34.53 -21.57
CA VAL A 35 -11.94 -33.86 -22.27
C VAL A 35 -10.64 -34.12 -21.53
N ASP A 36 -9.56 -34.36 -22.28
CA ASP A 36 -8.22 -34.37 -21.70
C ASP A 36 -7.74 -32.92 -21.51
N ILE A 37 -7.06 -32.66 -20.39
CA ILE A 37 -6.46 -31.36 -20.09
C ILE A 37 -5.52 -30.87 -21.21
N GLU A 38 -4.92 -31.78 -21.96
CA GLU A 38 -4.03 -31.48 -23.10
C GLU A 38 -4.79 -31.04 -24.37
N THR A 39 -6.10 -31.31 -24.43
CA THR A 39 -6.95 -31.11 -25.63
C THR A 39 -8.09 -30.10 -25.42
N LEU A 40 -8.12 -29.43 -24.27
CA LEU A 40 -9.14 -28.43 -23.97
C LEU A 40 -9.04 -27.24 -24.93
N ASP A 41 -10.13 -26.96 -25.63
CA ASP A 41 -10.23 -25.87 -26.60
C ASP A 41 -11.42 -24.94 -26.33
N ASN A 42 -11.49 -23.84 -27.08
CA ASN A 42 -12.52 -22.82 -26.91
C ASN A 42 -13.94 -23.33 -27.20
N SER A 43 -14.11 -24.42 -27.96
CA SER A 43 -15.44 -24.96 -28.26
C SER A 43 -16.11 -25.56 -27.02
N LYS A 44 -15.33 -25.95 -26.02
CA LYS A 44 -15.81 -26.60 -24.80
C LYS A 44 -15.75 -25.70 -23.56
N ILE A 45 -15.40 -24.43 -23.75
CA ILE A 45 -15.13 -23.50 -22.65
C ILE A 45 -16.34 -23.25 -21.75
N ALA A 46 -17.55 -23.21 -22.33
CA ALA A 46 -18.78 -23.02 -21.57
C ALA A 46 -19.02 -24.16 -20.59
N ALA A 47 -19.03 -25.40 -21.09
CA ALA A 47 -19.19 -26.60 -20.28
C ALA A 47 -18.06 -26.77 -19.25
N PHE A 48 -16.82 -26.47 -19.65
CA PHE A 48 -15.66 -26.47 -18.76
C PHE A 48 -15.83 -25.46 -17.61
N SER A 49 -16.20 -24.22 -17.92
CA SER A 49 -16.34 -23.13 -16.95
C SER A 49 -17.40 -23.42 -15.88
N GLU A 50 -18.48 -24.12 -16.25
CA GLU A 50 -19.52 -24.54 -15.31
C GLU A 50 -19.03 -25.64 -14.36
N GLN A 51 -18.27 -26.62 -14.87
CA GLN A 51 -17.68 -27.65 -14.01
C GLN A 51 -16.59 -27.09 -13.11
N LEU A 52 -15.84 -26.11 -13.61
CA LEU A 52 -14.84 -25.38 -12.84
C LEU A 52 -15.48 -24.61 -11.69
N GLU A 53 -16.57 -23.87 -11.96
CA GLU A 53 -17.33 -23.15 -10.93
C GLU A 53 -17.77 -24.12 -9.82
N LYS A 54 -18.39 -25.25 -10.19
CA LYS A 54 -18.86 -26.27 -9.23
C LYS A 54 -17.72 -26.82 -8.36
N GLY A 55 -16.54 -27.06 -8.94
CA GLY A 55 -15.37 -27.52 -8.20
C GLY A 55 -14.75 -26.45 -7.28
N LEU A 56 -14.96 -25.17 -7.61
CA LEU A 56 -14.44 -24.03 -6.86
C LEU A 56 -15.33 -23.60 -5.70
N VAL A 57 -16.66 -23.70 -5.82
CA VAL A 57 -17.60 -23.27 -4.76
C VAL A 57 -17.22 -23.83 -3.36
N PRO A 58 -16.90 -25.13 -3.21
CA PRO A 58 -16.53 -25.68 -1.89
C PRO A 58 -15.18 -25.20 -1.34
N ARG A 59 -14.33 -24.57 -2.17
CA ARG A 59 -12.94 -24.22 -1.84
C ARG A 59 -12.74 -22.71 -1.65
N VAL A 60 -13.40 -21.90 -2.48
CA VAL A 60 -13.23 -20.44 -2.51
C VAL A 60 -14.55 -19.68 -2.35
N GLY A 61 -15.67 -20.38 -2.18
CA GLY A 61 -16.99 -19.79 -2.06
C GLY A 61 -17.61 -19.35 -3.40
N PRO A 62 -18.93 -19.08 -3.42
CA PRO A 62 -19.69 -18.86 -4.66
C PRO A 62 -19.31 -17.58 -5.41
N GLY A 63 -18.92 -16.51 -4.70
CA GLY A 63 -18.54 -15.25 -5.34
C GLY A 63 -17.26 -15.36 -6.18
N ILE A 64 -16.22 -15.98 -5.62
CA ILE A 64 -14.93 -16.17 -6.31
C ILE A 64 -15.08 -17.22 -7.42
N ALA A 65 -15.83 -18.28 -7.17
CA ALA A 65 -16.11 -19.30 -8.18
C ALA A 65 -16.79 -18.70 -9.41
N LYS A 66 -17.80 -17.84 -9.21
CA LYS A 66 -18.50 -17.15 -10.29
C LYS A 66 -17.60 -16.16 -11.03
N LYS A 67 -16.83 -15.32 -10.32
CA LYS A 67 -15.88 -14.37 -10.95
C LYS A 67 -14.80 -15.09 -11.76
N THR A 68 -14.34 -16.25 -11.27
CA THR A 68 -13.39 -17.09 -12.02
C THR A 68 -14.03 -17.64 -13.28
N ARG A 69 -15.27 -18.16 -13.20
CA ARG A 69 -16.01 -18.63 -14.37
C ARG A 69 -16.11 -17.56 -15.43
N ASP A 70 -16.48 -16.34 -15.06
CA ASP A 70 -16.65 -15.22 -15.99
C ASP A 70 -15.32 -14.91 -16.72
N LYS A 71 -14.19 -14.86 -16.00
CA LYS A 71 -12.84 -14.70 -16.60
C LYS A 71 -12.44 -15.85 -17.51
N VAL A 72 -12.80 -17.09 -17.15
CA VAL A 72 -12.50 -18.26 -18.01
C VAL A 72 -13.30 -18.17 -19.31
N MET A 73 -14.54 -17.69 -19.27
CA MET A 73 -15.35 -17.47 -20.48
C MET A 73 -14.76 -16.41 -21.42
N GLU A 74 -14.05 -15.41 -20.88
CA GLU A 74 -13.36 -14.39 -21.68
C GLU A 74 -12.19 -14.97 -22.50
N PHE A 75 -11.55 -16.06 -22.06
CA PHE A 75 -10.49 -16.71 -22.83
C PHE A 75 -10.97 -17.31 -24.16
N GLY A 76 -12.27 -17.65 -24.25
CA GLY A 76 -12.87 -18.25 -25.44
C GLY A 76 -13.35 -17.23 -26.48
N GLY A 77 -13.49 -15.96 -26.09
CA GLY A 77 -13.98 -14.89 -26.95
C GLY A 77 -12.86 -14.24 -27.76
N LYS A 78 -12.64 -14.68 -29.01
CA LYS A 78 -11.92 -13.85 -29.99
C LYS A 78 -12.76 -12.60 -30.32
N LYS A 79 -12.42 -11.44 -29.75
CA LYS A 79 -12.72 -10.14 -30.36
C LYS A 79 -11.45 -9.27 -30.41
N THR A 80 -11.19 -8.86 -31.64
CA THR A 80 -10.22 -7.89 -32.13
C THR A 80 -10.03 -6.68 -31.22
N LEU A 81 -8.76 -6.30 -31.05
CA LEU A 81 -8.28 -4.98 -30.67
C LEU A 81 -9.03 -3.89 -31.42
N THR A 82 -9.98 -3.25 -30.75
CA THR A 82 -10.26 -1.83 -30.93
C THR A 82 -10.26 -1.24 -29.54
N ALA A 83 -9.33 -0.31 -29.31
CA ALA A 83 -9.28 0.51 -28.11
C ALA A 83 -10.64 1.18 -27.89
N LYS A 84 -11.44 0.57 -27.02
CA LYS A 84 -12.38 1.28 -26.16
C LYS A 84 -11.69 1.27 -24.78
N PRO A 85 -11.58 2.41 -24.08
CA PRO A 85 -11.00 2.44 -22.74
C PRO A 85 -11.68 1.35 -21.90
N PRO A 86 -10.97 0.71 -20.95
CA PRO A 86 -11.61 -0.24 -20.06
C PRO A 86 -12.87 0.41 -19.51
N GLU A 87 -14.05 -0.10 -19.92
CA GLU A 87 -15.27 0.26 -19.21
C GLU A 87 -15.04 -0.24 -17.78
N PRO A 88 -15.17 0.66 -16.81
CA PRO A 88 -14.61 0.47 -15.49
C PRO A 88 -15.15 -0.83 -14.93
N GLU A 89 -14.21 -1.65 -14.47
CA GLU A 89 -14.46 -2.68 -13.49
C GLU A 89 -15.53 -2.14 -12.54
N THR A 90 -16.63 -2.89 -12.42
CA THR A 90 -17.74 -2.70 -11.49
C THR A 90 -17.49 -1.63 -10.43
N LYS A 91 -18.38 -0.63 -10.34
CA LYS A 91 -18.52 0.47 -9.36
C LYS A 91 -18.40 0.07 -7.86
N PHE A 92 -17.35 -0.66 -7.51
CA PHE A 92 -17.11 -1.35 -6.26
C PHE A 92 -15.86 -0.78 -5.58
N ASP A 93 -14.88 -0.30 -6.35
CA ASP A 93 -13.61 0.24 -5.81
C ASP A 93 -13.72 1.70 -5.34
N GLU A 94 -14.37 2.60 -6.09
CA GLU A 94 -14.46 4.03 -5.69
C GLU A 94 -15.19 4.24 -4.34
N GLY A 95 -16.17 3.38 -4.03
CA GLY A 95 -16.95 3.46 -2.80
C GLY A 95 -16.18 2.97 -1.58
N ILE A 96 -15.39 1.91 -1.73
CA ILE A 96 -14.55 1.35 -0.67
C ILE A 96 -13.37 2.27 -0.40
N ASP A 97 -12.67 2.73 -1.44
CA ASP A 97 -11.51 3.62 -1.28
C ASP A 97 -11.87 4.95 -0.61
N LYS A 98 -13.02 5.54 -0.98
CA LYS A 98 -13.50 6.75 -0.32
C LYS A 98 -13.83 6.53 1.16
N GLU A 99 -14.42 5.39 1.48
CA GLU A 99 -14.77 5.00 2.85
C GLU A 99 -13.48 4.79 3.67
N ILE A 100 -12.49 4.07 3.13
CA ILE A 100 -11.17 3.89 3.74
C ILE A 100 -10.47 5.23 3.94
N ASN A 101 -10.45 6.11 2.94
CA ASN A 101 -9.87 7.45 3.08
C ASN A 101 -10.54 8.25 4.22
N THR A 102 -11.87 8.17 4.34
CA THR A 102 -12.61 8.81 5.44
C THR A 102 -12.22 8.24 6.81
N PHE A 103 -11.96 6.94 6.89
CA PHE A 103 -11.46 6.30 8.11
C PHE A 103 -10.04 6.76 8.46
N LEU A 104 -9.15 6.85 7.47
CA LEU A 104 -7.76 7.26 7.64
C LEU A 104 -7.63 8.75 7.99
N GLU A 105 -8.48 9.62 7.45
CA GLU A 105 -8.54 11.03 7.85
C GLU A 105 -8.87 11.23 9.33
N LYS A 106 -9.66 10.31 9.91
CA LYS A 106 -10.05 10.35 11.33
C LYS A 106 -9.09 9.60 12.23
N ASN A 107 -8.40 8.59 11.70
CA ASN A 107 -7.51 7.70 12.44
C ASN A 107 -6.16 7.65 11.74
N ILE A 108 -5.30 8.62 12.06
CA ILE A 108 -3.98 8.78 11.42
C ILE A 108 -3.04 7.61 11.80
N LEU A 109 -3.21 7.03 12.98
CA LEU A 109 -2.43 5.90 13.48
C LEU A 109 -3.36 4.84 14.10
N PRO A 110 -4.15 4.12 13.29
CA PRO A 110 -5.14 3.17 13.80
C PRO A 110 -4.45 1.95 14.41
N THR A 111 -5.03 1.37 15.45
CA THR A 111 -4.53 0.12 16.05
C THR A 111 -4.96 -1.10 15.24
N GLU A 112 -4.33 -2.26 15.48
CA GLU A 112 -4.74 -3.55 14.93
C GLU A 112 -6.23 -3.83 15.16
N LYS A 113 -6.76 -3.44 16.32
CA LYS A 113 -8.17 -3.59 16.62
C LYS A 113 -9.03 -2.71 15.71
N ASP A 114 -8.65 -1.44 15.53
CA ASP A 114 -9.38 -0.52 14.66
C ASP A 114 -9.39 -1.03 13.21
N VAL A 115 -8.24 -1.50 12.73
CA VAL A 115 -8.10 -2.10 11.39
C VAL A 115 -8.97 -3.34 11.25
N LEU A 116 -8.95 -4.26 12.23
CA LEU A 116 -9.75 -5.48 12.19
C LEU A 116 -11.26 -5.19 12.22
N ASP A 117 -11.69 -4.30 13.10
CA ASP A 117 -13.10 -3.95 13.24
C ASP A 117 -13.59 -3.21 11.98
N TYR A 118 -12.74 -2.37 11.38
CA TYR A 118 -13.07 -1.69 10.14
C TYR A 118 -13.08 -2.64 8.93
N ALA A 119 -12.15 -3.59 8.84
CA ALA A 119 -12.15 -4.63 7.82
C ALA A 119 -13.43 -5.48 7.85
N LYS A 120 -13.92 -5.82 9.05
CA LYS A 120 -15.22 -6.49 9.22
C LYS A 120 -16.36 -5.61 8.71
N TYR A 121 -16.38 -4.33 9.05
CA TYR A 121 -17.38 -3.38 8.55
C TYR A 121 -17.39 -3.32 7.01
N LEU A 122 -16.22 -3.17 6.38
CA LEU A 122 -16.09 -3.14 4.92
C LEU A 122 -16.59 -4.45 4.29
N THR A 123 -16.22 -5.59 4.88
CA THR A 123 -16.67 -6.92 4.43
C THR A 123 -18.19 -7.08 4.56
N MET A 124 -18.81 -6.56 5.62
CA MET A 124 -20.27 -6.62 5.81
C MET A 124 -21.02 -5.67 4.89
N LYS A 125 -20.50 -4.46 4.67
CA LYS A 125 -21.15 -3.41 3.88
C LYS A 125 -21.04 -3.65 2.37
N TYR A 126 -19.85 -4.04 1.92
CA TYR A 126 -19.54 -4.18 0.50
C TYR A 126 -19.42 -5.64 0.07
N GLY A 127 -19.26 -6.59 1.00
CA GLY A 127 -18.93 -7.97 0.65
C GLY A 127 -17.45 -8.13 0.32
N GLY A 128 -17.03 -9.36 0.03
CA GLY A 128 -15.63 -9.70 -0.26
C GLY A 128 -15.07 -10.75 0.70
N ASP A 129 -13.88 -11.25 0.38
CA ASP A 129 -13.15 -12.14 1.28
C ASP A 129 -12.54 -11.31 2.43
N ALA A 130 -12.88 -11.65 3.66
CA ALA A 130 -12.48 -10.89 4.85
C ALA A 130 -10.95 -10.73 4.95
N ARG A 131 -10.19 -11.77 4.59
CA ARG A 131 -8.72 -11.74 4.63
C ARG A 131 -8.15 -10.81 3.57
N THR A 132 -8.74 -10.80 2.38
CA THR A 132 -8.33 -9.90 1.29
C THR A 132 -8.65 -8.45 1.62
N VAL A 133 -9.83 -8.17 2.16
CA VAL A 133 -10.23 -6.81 2.60
C VAL A 133 -9.31 -6.32 3.72
N GLU A 134 -9.05 -7.16 4.71
CA GLU A 134 -8.14 -6.85 5.82
C GLU A 134 -6.70 -6.58 5.31
N LYS A 135 -6.18 -7.44 4.43
CA LYS A 135 -4.84 -7.25 3.84
C LYS A 135 -4.75 -5.93 3.07
N ASN A 136 -5.72 -5.64 2.20
CA ASN A 136 -5.73 -4.39 1.42
C ASN A 136 -5.83 -3.17 2.34
N LEU A 137 -6.68 -3.22 3.37
CA LEU A 137 -6.78 -2.16 4.36
C LEU A 137 -5.46 -1.94 5.10
N ILE A 138 -4.78 -3.02 5.53
CA ILE A 138 -3.47 -2.92 6.18
C ILE A 138 -2.45 -2.24 5.26
N GLU A 139 -2.42 -2.58 3.97
CA GLU A 139 -1.52 -1.94 3.01
C GLU A 139 -1.81 -0.44 2.83
N GLN A 140 -3.09 -0.06 2.70
CA GLN A 140 -3.48 1.34 2.62
C GLN A 140 -3.15 2.12 3.92
N VAL A 141 -3.39 1.52 5.08
CA VAL A 141 -3.02 2.09 6.39
C VAL A 141 -1.50 2.29 6.48
N LYS A 142 -0.70 1.29 6.08
CA LYS A 142 0.77 1.40 6.05
C LYS A 142 1.23 2.59 5.21
N LEU A 143 0.68 2.76 4.02
CA LEU A 143 1.01 3.88 3.14
C LEU A 143 0.59 5.21 3.77
N HIS A 144 -0.63 5.29 4.28
CA HIS A 144 -1.14 6.50 4.93
C HIS A 144 -0.31 6.94 6.14
N VAL A 145 0.10 5.99 6.99
CA VAL A 145 0.97 6.27 8.14
C VAL A 145 2.33 6.76 7.66
N LYS A 146 2.94 6.11 6.66
CA LYS A 146 4.23 6.55 6.08
C LYS A 146 4.15 7.95 5.46
N ASP A 147 3.08 8.26 4.73
CA ASP A 147 2.86 9.58 4.14
C ASP A 147 2.63 10.64 5.22
N SER A 148 1.92 10.29 6.29
CA SER A 148 1.69 11.18 7.43
C SER A 148 2.98 11.47 8.21
N ILE A 149 3.84 10.46 8.41
CA ILE A 149 5.19 10.65 8.96
C ILE A 149 6.03 11.53 8.03
N SER A 150 6.01 11.25 6.72
CA SER A 150 6.78 12.01 5.72
C SER A 150 6.38 13.49 5.70
N ARG A 151 5.08 13.79 5.66
CA ARG A 151 4.56 15.16 5.72
C ARG A 151 4.98 15.88 6.99
N LYS A 152 4.95 15.20 8.15
CA LYS A 152 5.40 15.78 9.43
C LYS A 152 6.90 16.06 9.43
N LYS A 153 7.70 15.13 8.92
CA LYS A 153 9.14 15.29 8.80
C LYS A 153 9.50 16.44 7.87
N ILE A 154 8.86 16.53 6.70
CA ILE A 154 9.01 17.64 5.76
C ILE A 154 8.71 18.97 6.45
N LYS A 155 7.60 19.06 7.19
CA LYS A 155 7.25 20.29 7.91
C LYS A 155 8.30 20.71 8.94
N GLU A 156 8.87 19.75 9.66
CA GLU A 156 9.98 19.99 10.60
C GLU A 156 11.24 20.47 9.87
N GLU A 157 11.61 19.83 8.76
CA GLU A 157 12.78 20.25 7.97
C GLU A 157 12.56 21.61 7.30
N ILE A 158 11.35 21.95 6.84
CA ILE A 158 11.00 23.29 6.35
C ILE A 158 11.21 24.33 7.46
N ARG A 159 10.78 24.04 8.69
CA ARG A 159 10.98 24.95 9.82
C ARG A 159 12.45 25.20 10.08
N ILE A 160 13.24 24.13 10.16
CA ILE A 160 14.69 24.22 10.37
C ILE A 160 15.36 24.97 9.22
N PHE A 161 14.98 24.68 7.98
CA PHE A 161 15.47 25.38 6.80
C PHE A 161 15.19 26.89 6.89
N LEU A 162 13.96 27.29 7.21
CA LEU A 162 13.58 28.70 7.34
C LEU A 162 14.14 29.38 8.59
N ASP A 163 14.56 28.64 9.61
CA ASP A 163 15.31 29.19 10.75
C ASP A 163 16.73 29.58 10.34
N ASN A 164 17.36 28.76 9.49
CA ASN A 164 18.70 29.03 8.95
C ASN A 164 18.70 30.00 7.76
N PHE A 165 17.62 29.99 6.96
CA PHE A 165 17.43 30.79 5.75
C PHE A 165 16.08 31.52 5.77
N PRO A 166 15.86 32.52 6.66
CA PRO A 166 14.57 33.21 6.76
C PRO A 166 14.14 33.93 5.46
N GLN A 167 15.11 34.30 4.62
CA GLN A 167 14.91 34.90 3.31
C GLN A 167 15.44 34.03 2.17
N ALA A 168 15.20 32.71 2.25
CA ALA A 168 15.56 31.76 1.22
C ALA A 168 15.16 32.25 -0.19
N ASN A 169 16.14 32.29 -1.08
CA ASN A 169 15.98 32.58 -2.49
C ASN A 169 15.67 31.29 -3.27
N LYS A 170 15.48 31.40 -4.60
CA LYS A 170 15.13 30.24 -5.44
C LYS A 170 16.16 29.12 -5.40
N ASN A 171 17.46 29.45 -5.41
CA ASN A 171 18.53 28.46 -5.37
C ASN A 171 18.53 27.72 -4.02
N ASP A 172 18.34 28.44 -2.91
CA ASP A 172 18.26 27.83 -1.57
C ASP A 172 17.09 26.84 -1.49
N ILE A 173 15.94 27.18 -2.11
CA ILE A 173 14.76 26.31 -2.19
C ILE A 173 15.04 25.09 -3.09
N ASP A 174 15.66 25.28 -4.25
CA ASP A 174 16.00 24.18 -5.16
C ASP A 174 17.00 23.20 -4.51
N ASP A 175 17.95 23.71 -3.73
CA ASP A 175 18.89 22.90 -2.96
C ASP A 175 18.22 22.18 -1.79
N PHE A 176 17.25 22.82 -1.11
CA PHE A 176 16.43 22.18 -0.09
C PHE A 176 15.55 21.05 -0.66
N ILE A 177 15.03 21.20 -1.89
CA ILE A 177 14.27 20.12 -2.57
C ILE A 177 15.19 18.92 -2.84
N LYS A 178 16.42 19.16 -3.33
CA LYS A 178 17.41 18.08 -3.50
C LYS A 178 17.73 17.39 -2.18
N TYR A 179 17.91 18.16 -1.11
CA TYR A 179 18.08 17.60 0.24
C TYR A 179 16.89 16.73 0.65
N THR A 180 15.66 17.19 0.41
CA THR A 180 14.44 16.44 0.77
C THR A 180 14.34 15.12 0.00
N HIS A 181 14.79 15.06 -1.25
CA HIS A 181 14.92 13.81 -2.02
C HIS A 181 15.89 12.80 -1.38
N LEU A 182 16.99 13.27 -0.77
CA LEU A 182 17.93 12.39 -0.06
C LEU A 182 17.32 11.74 1.18
N LEU A 183 16.33 12.39 1.79
CA LEU A 183 15.62 11.85 2.96
C LEU A 183 14.69 10.68 2.60
N LYS A 184 14.55 10.34 1.31
CA LYS A 184 13.65 9.29 0.80
C LYS A 184 12.20 9.47 1.28
N LEU A 185 11.78 10.72 1.49
CA LEU A 185 10.41 11.05 1.89
C LEU A 185 9.51 11.07 0.66
N SER A 186 8.26 10.68 0.85
CA SER A 186 7.22 10.81 -0.18
C SER A 186 6.76 12.27 -0.24
N PHE A 187 6.98 12.97 -1.37
CA PHE A 187 6.46 14.33 -1.57
C PHE A 187 6.29 14.69 -3.06
N VAL A 188 5.43 15.68 -3.30
CA VAL A 188 5.28 16.35 -4.59
C VAL A 188 6.01 17.69 -4.53
N GLU A 189 6.89 17.97 -5.50
CA GLU A 189 7.76 19.17 -5.45
C GLU A 189 6.97 20.48 -5.40
N ASP A 190 5.87 20.59 -6.15
CA ASP A 190 5.02 21.78 -6.13
C ASP A 190 4.31 21.96 -4.79
N GLU A 191 3.90 20.86 -4.16
CA GLU A 191 3.34 20.88 -2.81
C GLU A 191 4.39 21.31 -1.78
N LEU A 192 5.63 20.80 -1.91
CA LEU A 192 6.74 21.17 -1.04
C LEU A 192 7.05 22.68 -1.13
N LYS A 193 7.10 23.24 -2.35
CA LYS A 193 7.26 24.68 -2.58
C LYS A 193 6.12 25.48 -1.93
N ALA A 194 4.88 25.03 -2.08
CA ALA A 194 3.72 25.66 -1.46
C ALA A 194 3.79 25.60 0.08
N GLN A 195 4.24 24.48 0.67
CA GLN A 195 4.42 24.33 2.11
C GLN A 195 5.50 25.27 2.66
N ILE A 196 6.62 25.45 1.94
CA ILE A 196 7.68 26.41 2.30
C ILE A 196 7.11 27.83 2.34
N GLU A 197 6.40 28.25 1.29
CA GLU A 197 5.81 29.59 1.23
C GLU A 197 4.74 29.80 2.30
N ASN A 198 3.89 28.79 2.55
CA ASN A 198 2.90 28.85 3.61
C ASN A 198 3.56 29.04 5.00
N GLU A 199 4.62 28.30 5.31
CA GLU A 199 5.35 28.47 6.59
C GLU A 199 6.01 29.86 6.69
N ARG A 200 6.52 30.42 5.58
CA ARG A 200 7.02 31.82 5.56
C ARG A 200 5.91 32.81 5.88
N LEU A 201 4.73 32.65 5.30
CA LEU A 201 3.56 33.50 5.56
C LEU A 201 3.10 33.36 7.02
N VAL A 202 3.03 32.14 7.56
CA VAL A 202 2.69 31.86 8.96
C VAL A 202 3.65 32.58 9.92
N ARG A 203 4.96 32.54 9.67
CA ARG A 203 5.96 33.26 10.48
C ARG A 203 5.80 34.78 10.39
N LYS A 204 5.42 35.30 9.22
CA LYS A 204 5.26 36.74 8.96
C LYS A 204 3.99 37.33 9.56
N PHE A 205 2.88 36.60 9.50
CA PHE A 205 1.56 37.12 9.87
C PHE A 205 1.00 36.51 11.17
N GLY A 206 1.69 35.52 11.74
CA GLY A 206 1.21 34.73 12.88
C GLY A 206 0.24 33.64 12.43
N GLY A 207 0.45 32.41 12.90
CA GLY A 207 -0.40 31.26 12.58
C GLY A 207 -1.15 30.71 13.78
N VAL A 208 -2.21 29.94 13.49
CA VAL A 208 -2.92 29.12 14.48
C VAL A 208 -2.03 27.94 14.86
N LYS A 209 -1.87 27.67 16.15
CA LYS A 209 -1.15 26.48 16.63
C LYS A 209 -1.92 25.23 16.23
N GLU A 210 -1.27 24.31 15.54
CA GLU A 210 -1.82 22.97 15.28
C GLU A 210 -1.88 22.15 16.57
N GLU A 211 -2.98 21.43 16.75
CA GLU A 211 -3.13 20.47 17.83
C GLU A 211 -2.18 19.28 17.64
N ARG A 212 -1.53 18.85 18.73
CA ARG A 212 -0.69 17.64 18.72
C ARG A 212 -1.56 16.40 18.53
N GLN A 213 -1.33 15.70 17.44
CA GLN A 213 -1.98 14.43 17.12
C GLN A 213 -1.25 13.27 17.80
N GLU A 214 -1.90 12.10 17.91
CA GLU A 214 -1.31 10.91 18.54
C GLU A 214 -0.01 10.44 17.87
N ILE A 215 0.05 10.56 16.54
CA ILE A 215 1.25 10.26 15.77
C ILE A 215 2.44 11.15 16.16
N ASP A 216 2.22 12.38 16.67
CA ASP A 216 3.32 13.24 17.16
C ASP A 216 3.96 12.65 18.40
N LYS A 217 3.14 12.15 19.34
CA LYS A 217 3.64 11.52 20.56
C LYS A 217 4.44 10.26 20.25
N PHE A 218 3.98 9.50 19.25
CA PHE A 218 4.66 8.28 18.82
C PHE A 218 5.99 8.59 18.10
N ILE A 219 6.02 9.59 17.21
CA ILE A 219 7.26 10.07 16.57
C ILE A 219 8.25 10.56 17.62
N ASP A 220 7.82 11.36 18.60
CA ASP A 220 8.66 11.85 19.70
C ASP A 220 9.28 10.68 20.48
N PHE A 221 8.49 9.64 20.77
CA PHE A 221 8.98 8.43 21.45
C PHE A 221 10.06 7.71 20.62
N VAL A 222 9.84 7.51 19.32
CA VAL A 222 10.83 6.86 18.44
C VAL A 222 12.13 7.68 18.38
N LYS A 223 12.03 9.01 18.27
CA LYS A 223 13.20 9.91 18.23
C LYS A 223 14.06 9.85 19.49
N VAL A 224 13.44 9.69 20.66
CA VAL A 224 14.14 9.65 21.96
C VAL A 224 14.69 8.26 22.27
N SER A 225 14.09 7.21 21.71
CA SER A 225 14.50 5.83 21.98
C SER A 225 15.65 5.38 21.06
N ASN A 226 16.85 5.25 21.61
CA ASN A 226 18.00 4.69 20.89
C ASN A 226 17.99 3.14 20.81
N ASP A 227 16.93 2.50 21.32
CA ASP A 227 16.83 1.05 21.43
C ASP A 227 15.71 0.53 20.52
N LYS A 228 16.11 -0.13 19.43
CA LYS A 228 15.22 -0.75 18.45
C LYS A 228 14.27 -1.77 19.10
N GLY A 229 14.75 -2.55 20.07
CA GLY A 229 13.95 -3.54 20.78
C GLY A 229 12.81 -2.90 21.57
N LYS A 230 13.10 -1.81 22.30
CA LYS A 230 12.07 -1.05 23.04
C LYS A 230 11.03 -0.41 22.12
N ILE A 231 11.45 0.07 20.95
CA ILE A 231 10.52 0.60 19.94
C ILE A 231 9.59 -0.52 19.46
N GLY A 232 10.15 -1.67 19.09
CA GLY A 232 9.36 -2.84 18.66
C GLY A 232 8.37 -3.31 19.73
N GLU A 233 8.77 -3.38 21.00
CA GLU A 233 7.87 -3.72 22.11
C GLU A 233 6.76 -2.70 22.33
N ALA A 234 7.07 -1.41 22.23
CA ALA A 234 6.09 -0.34 22.37
C ALA A 234 5.05 -0.40 21.24
N MET A 235 5.49 -0.62 19.99
CA MET A 235 4.60 -0.81 18.85
C MET A 235 3.68 -2.02 19.05
N LYS A 236 4.22 -3.14 19.51
CA LYS A 236 3.42 -4.33 19.82
C LYS A 236 2.39 -4.07 20.91
N LYS A 237 2.76 -3.37 21.98
CA LYS A 237 1.84 -3.01 23.08
C LYS A 237 0.71 -2.09 22.62
N GLN A 238 0.97 -1.23 21.64
CA GLN A 238 -0.03 -0.34 21.05
C GLN A 238 -0.84 -0.98 19.91
N GLY A 239 -0.55 -2.25 19.56
CA GLY A 239 -1.20 -2.90 18.43
C GLY A 239 -0.83 -2.26 17.10
N LEU A 240 0.45 -1.93 16.90
CA LEU A 240 0.99 -1.34 15.67
C LEU A 240 1.93 -2.32 14.94
N THR A 241 1.82 -3.62 15.22
CA THR A 241 2.73 -4.64 14.67
C THR A 241 2.60 -4.72 13.15
N TYR A 242 1.42 -4.42 12.62
CA TYR A 242 1.19 -4.36 11.19
C TYR A 242 2.17 -3.41 10.49
N LEU A 243 2.57 -2.28 11.10
CA LEU A 243 3.52 -1.33 10.49
C LEU A 243 4.93 -1.91 10.32
N ILE A 244 5.28 -2.89 11.15
CA ILE A 244 6.63 -3.45 11.22
C ILE A 244 6.68 -4.91 10.80
N GLN A 245 5.63 -5.48 10.22
CA GLN A 245 5.67 -6.82 9.63
C GLN A 245 5.77 -6.75 8.10
N ASP A 246 6.75 -7.45 7.53
CA ASP A 246 6.78 -7.73 6.09
C ASP A 246 5.74 -8.80 5.68
N GLU A 247 5.63 -9.08 4.38
CA GLU A 247 4.68 -10.07 3.84
C GLU A 247 4.94 -11.50 4.34
N SER A 248 6.15 -11.78 4.85
CA SER A 248 6.54 -13.06 5.44
C SER A 248 6.37 -13.09 6.97
N GLY A 249 5.92 -11.99 7.57
CA GLY A 249 5.78 -11.82 9.02
C GLY A 249 7.08 -11.48 9.75
N ASN A 250 8.19 -11.24 9.03
CA ASN A 250 9.45 -10.82 9.66
C ASN A 250 9.36 -9.34 10.07
N THR A 251 9.82 -9.06 11.28
CA THR A 251 9.71 -7.72 11.85
C THR A 251 10.97 -6.88 11.78
N ASP A 252 12.13 -7.53 11.64
CA ASP A 252 13.40 -6.86 11.89
C ASP A 252 13.74 -5.81 10.82
N LYS A 253 13.57 -6.15 9.53
CA LYS A 253 13.86 -5.22 8.43
C LYS A 253 12.85 -4.08 8.39
N SER A 254 11.56 -4.40 8.43
CA SER A 254 10.48 -3.41 8.40
C SER A 254 10.53 -2.44 9.59
N LEU A 255 10.93 -2.91 10.79
CA LEU A 255 11.17 -2.05 11.94
C LEU A 255 12.36 -1.11 11.72
N SER A 256 13.46 -1.60 11.14
CA SER A 256 14.60 -0.74 10.78
C SER A 256 14.21 0.33 9.76
N ASP A 257 13.54 -0.05 8.67
CA ASP A 257 13.09 0.88 7.63
C ASP A 257 12.13 1.95 8.20
N PHE A 258 11.26 1.53 9.12
CA PHE A 258 10.32 2.44 9.79
C PHE A 258 11.03 3.42 10.73
N ILE A 259 12.04 2.97 11.49
CA ILE A 259 12.85 3.84 12.34
C ILE A 259 13.68 4.80 11.48
N GLU A 260 14.30 4.33 10.39
CA GLU A 260 15.09 5.16 9.48
C GLU A 260 14.25 6.28 8.84
N LEU A 261 12.97 6.00 8.55
CA LEU A 261 12.02 7.02 8.06
C LEU A 261 11.82 8.17 9.07
N ILE A 262 11.81 7.86 10.37
CA ILE A 262 11.58 8.85 11.45
C ILE A 262 12.89 9.55 11.84
N THR A 263 13.98 8.78 11.93
CA THR A 263 15.32 9.22 12.32
C THR A 263 16.36 8.73 11.31
N PRO A 264 16.53 9.44 10.19
CA PRO A 264 17.59 9.13 9.22
C PRO A 264 18.97 9.33 9.86
N SER A 265 19.95 8.54 9.43
CA SER A 265 21.34 8.65 9.88
C SER A 265 21.92 10.02 9.53
N GLU A 266 22.19 10.86 10.54
CA GLU A 266 22.78 12.19 10.35
C GLU A 266 24.15 12.16 9.68
N LYS A 267 24.92 11.09 9.93
CA LYS A 267 26.24 10.90 9.32
C LYS A 267 26.13 10.68 7.82
N ASP A 268 25.24 9.79 7.41
CA ASP A 268 25.04 9.46 5.99
C ASP A 268 24.45 10.67 5.24
N MET A 269 23.57 11.44 5.89
CA MET A 269 23.06 12.69 5.34
C MET A 269 24.14 13.76 5.18
N LYS A 270 25.03 13.92 6.15
CA LYS A 270 26.12 14.90 6.09
C LYS A 270 27.10 14.58 4.96
N GLU A 271 27.49 13.32 4.82
CA GLU A 271 28.38 12.87 3.74
C GLU A 271 27.71 13.04 2.36
N ALA A 272 26.42 12.74 2.24
CA ALA A 272 25.66 12.95 1.01
C ALA A 272 25.58 14.44 0.64
N LEU A 273 25.24 15.32 1.59
CA LEU A 273 25.20 16.77 1.40
C LEU A 273 26.56 17.33 0.97
N GLN A 274 27.64 16.88 1.60
CA GLN A 274 29.02 17.25 1.25
C GLN A 274 29.38 16.85 -0.18
N SER A 275 29.01 15.64 -0.60
CA SER A 275 29.28 15.16 -1.97
C SER A 275 28.54 15.96 -3.05
N MET A 276 27.43 16.62 -2.68
CA MET A 276 26.60 17.42 -3.58
C MET A 276 26.91 18.93 -3.52
N GLY A 277 27.89 19.35 -2.71
CA GLY A 277 28.21 20.77 -2.50
C GLY A 277 27.13 21.53 -1.71
N LEU A 278 26.30 20.82 -0.94
CA LEU A 278 25.18 21.37 -0.16
C LEU A 278 25.53 21.54 1.33
N ASP A 279 26.80 21.81 1.63
CA ASP A 279 27.33 21.96 3.00
C ASP A 279 26.58 23.01 3.83
N HIS A 280 26.05 24.02 3.15
CA HIS A 280 25.28 25.09 3.77
C HIS A 280 23.95 24.61 4.38
N LEU A 281 23.43 23.44 3.98
CA LEU A 281 22.23 22.82 4.54
C LEU A 281 22.51 21.87 5.71
N VAL A 282 23.78 21.60 6.03
CA VAL A 282 24.13 20.77 7.19
C VAL A 282 23.69 21.49 8.47
N LYS A 283 22.85 20.82 9.28
CA LYS A 283 22.40 21.36 10.58
C LYS A 283 23.63 21.74 11.42
N LYS A 284 23.65 23.00 11.88
CA LYS A 284 24.70 23.54 12.75
C LYS A 284 24.49 23.13 14.19
#